data_AF-A0A2U3KIN5-F1
#
_entry.id   AF-A0A2U3KIN5-F1
#
_cell.length_a   1.000
_cell.length_b   1.000
_cell.length_c   1.000
_cell.angle_alpha   90.00
_cell.angle_beta   90.00
_cell.angle_gamma   90.00
#
_symmetry.space_group_name_H-M   'P 1'
#
loop_
_entity.id
_entity.type
_entity.pdbx_description
1 polymer ?
#
loop_
_entity_poly.entity_id
_entity_poly.type
_entity_poly.pdbx_seq_one_letter_code
_entity_poly.pdbx_strand_id
1 'polypeptide(L)'
;MALQRLDRELALARQQEAALLKVIHGYGSSGTGGEIRIAVQKRLHELKEAGQIRGCIFGEDWSKSDATTWQLLRVHPELKSDSDLGRRNQGITVIVL
;
A
#
# COMPACT_ATOMS: atom_id res chain seq x y z
N MET A 1 -1.35 0.44 -17.94
CA MET A 1 -1.03 -0.77 -17.15
C MET A 1 -1.08 -0.48 -15.65
N ALA A 2 -1.23 -1.49 -14.78
CA ALA A 2 -1.35 -1.30 -13.32
C ALA A 2 -0.16 -0.56 -12.68
N LEU A 3 1.07 -0.86 -13.09
CA LEU A 3 2.28 -0.19 -12.57
C LEU A 3 2.37 1.28 -12.97
N GLN A 4 2.02 1.63 -14.21
CA GLN A 4 1.97 3.02 -14.65
C GLN A 4 0.98 3.85 -13.83
N ARG A 5 -0.16 3.24 -13.45
CA ARG A 5 -1.11 3.89 -12.56
C ARG A 5 -0.50 4.08 -11.16
N LEU A 6 0.14 3.06 -10.61
CA LEU A 6 0.84 3.16 -9.32
C LEU A 6 1.87 4.30 -9.31
N ASP A 7 2.76 4.34 -10.30
CA ASP A 7 3.80 5.38 -10.40
C ASP A 7 3.18 6.78 -10.51
N ARG A 8 2.08 6.92 -11.25
CA ARG A 8 1.33 8.18 -11.36
C ARG A 8 0.72 8.61 -10.03
N GLU A 9 0.02 7.72 -9.32
CA GLU A 9 -0.59 8.06 -8.03
C GLU A 9 0.47 8.41 -6.98
N LEU A 10 1.63 7.74 -7.00
CA LEU A 10 2.77 8.10 -6.15
C LEU A 10 3.30 9.50 -6.45
N ALA A 11 3.44 9.87 -7.73
CA ALA A 11 3.87 11.20 -8.12
C ALA A 11 2.86 12.27 -7.67
N LEU A 12 1.57 12.02 -7.85
CA LEU A 12 0.50 12.92 -7.41
C LEU A 12 0.48 13.08 -5.88
N ALA A 13 0.60 11.99 -5.13
CA ALA A 13 0.62 12.03 -3.67
C ALA A 13 1.81 12.85 -3.13
N ARG A 14 2.99 12.76 -3.78
CA ARG A 14 4.14 13.61 -3.44
C ARG A 14 3.91 15.08 -3.75
N GLN A 15 3.31 15.40 -4.90
CA GLN A 15 2.96 16.78 -5.25
C GLN A 15 1.95 17.38 -4.27
N GLN A 16 1.09 16.55 -3.68
CA GLN A 16 0.13 16.93 -2.65
C GLN A 16 0.72 16.92 -1.24
N GLU A 17 2.02 16.66 -1.09
CA GLU A 17 2.70 16.55 0.21
C GLU A 17 2.01 15.54 1.16
N ALA A 18 1.39 14.51 0.59
CA ALA A 18 0.73 13.48 1.37
C ALA A 18 1.76 12.63 2.13
N ALA A 19 1.50 12.37 3.41
CA ALA A 19 2.32 11.47 4.21
C ALA A 19 2.08 9.99 3.85
N LEU A 20 0.87 9.67 3.38
CA LEU A 20 0.40 8.31 3.14
C LEU A 20 -0.40 8.20 1.86
N LEU A 21 -0.32 7.03 1.22
CA LEU A 21 -1.13 6.68 0.06
C LEU A 21 -1.65 5.25 0.21
N LYS A 22 -2.96 5.07 0.26
CA LYS A 22 -3.58 3.75 0.13
C LYS A 22 -3.91 3.48 -1.33
N VAL A 23 -3.36 2.41 -1.88
CA VAL A 23 -3.65 1.97 -3.26
C VAL A 23 -4.56 0.75 -3.25
N ILE A 24 -5.53 0.73 -4.15
CA ILE A 24 -6.41 -0.42 -4.43
C ILE A 24 -6.04 -0.91 -5.82
N HIS A 25 -5.28 -2.00 -5.88
CA HIS A 25 -4.80 -2.57 -7.14
C HIS A 25 -5.55 -3.84 -7.55
N GLY A 26 -6.26 -4.48 -6.61
CA GLY A 26 -6.98 -5.73 -6.87
C GLY A 26 -6.04 -6.90 -7.16
N TYR A 27 -6.60 -7.97 -7.74
CA TYR A 27 -5.96 -9.30 -7.81
C TYR A 27 -5.58 -9.75 -9.24
N GLY A 28 -6.03 -9.02 -10.28
CA GLY A 28 -5.95 -9.45 -11.69
C GLY A 28 -7.16 -10.28 -12.11
N SER A 29 -7.71 -10.03 -13.30
CA SER A 29 -9.01 -10.56 -13.78
C SER A 29 -8.96 -11.96 -14.39
N SER A 30 -7.82 -12.64 -14.37
CA SER A 30 -7.56 -13.90 -15.11
C SER A 30 -7.76 -15.19 -14.30
N GLY A 31 -8.21 -15.13 -13.04
CA GLY A 31 -8.54 -16.33 -12.25
C GLY A 31 -7.33 -17.09 -11.68
N THR A 32 -6.11 -16.83 -12.15
CA THR A 32 -4.84 -17.31 -11.56
C THR A 32 -4.26 -16.38 -10.49
N GLY A 33 -5.10 -15.46 -9.99
CA GLY A 33 -5.00 -14.70 -8.73
C GLY A 33 -3.61 -14.20 -8.32
N GLY A 34 -3.19 -13.03 -8.81
CA GLY A 34 -2.12 -12.29 -8.15
C GLY A 34 -1.16 -11.50 -9.02
N GLU A 35 -1.23 -11.57 -10.35
CA GLU A 35 -0.22 -10.90 -11.21
C GLU A 35 -0.08 -9.40 -10.92
N ILE A 36 -1.21 -8.70 -10.75
CA ILE A 36 -1.19 -7.28 -10.39
C ILE A 36 -0.57 -7.09 -8.99
N ARG A 37 -0.97 -7.91 -8.02
CA ARG A 37 -0.43 -7.85 -6.65
C ARG A 37 1.08 -8.08 -6.66
N ILE A 38 1.56 -9.14 -7.30
CA ILE A 38 2.98 -9.50 -7.37
C ILE A 38 3.78 -8.37 -8.03
N ALA A 39 3.29 -7.83 -9.15
CA ALA A 39 3.93 -6.71 -9.82
C ALA A 39 3.99 -5.46 -8.93
N VAL A 40 2.89 -5.12 -8.25
CA VAL A 40 2.84 -3.97 -7.33
C VAL A 40 3.77 -4.17 -6.14
N GLN A 41 3.75 -5.33 -5.49
CA GLN A 41 4.64 -5.65 -4.37
C GLN A 41 6.10 -5.56 -4.78
N LYS A 42 6.48 -6.18 -5.91
CA LYS A 42 7.84 -6.08 -6.47
C LYS A 42 8.24 -4.63 -6.69
N ARG A 43 7.39 -3.84 -7.34
CA ARG A 43 7.66 -2.42 -7.60
C ARG A 43 7.83 -1.63 -6.30
N LEU A 44 6.99 -1.84 -5.30
CA LEU A 44 7.09 -1.14 -4.01
C LEU A 44 8.36 -1.51 -3.24
N HIS A 45 8.82 -2.76 -3.33
CA HIS A 45 10.13 -3.15 -2.80
C HIS A 45 11.27 -2.38 -3.47
N GLU A 46 11.31 -2.34 -4.81
CA GLU A 46 12.32 -1.58 -5.57
C GLU A 46 12.30 -0.09 -5.18
N LEU A 47 11.12 0.51 -5.05
CA LEU A 47 10.95 1.91 -4.65
C LEU A 47 11.43 2.17 -3.21
N LYS A 48 11.24 1.20 -2.31
CA LYS A 48 11.72 1.29 -0.93
C LYS A 48 13.24 1.20 -0.88
N GLU A 49 13.83 0.25 -1.60
CA GLU A 49 15.30 0.09 -1.67
C GLU A 49 15.97 1.31 -2.31
N ALA A 50 15.34 1.92 -3.31
CA ALA A 50 15.78 3.16 -3.92
C ALA A 50 15.54 4.42 -3.04
N GLY A 51 15.00 4.27 -1.84
CA GLY A 51 14.70 5.39 -0.93
C GLY A 51 13.59 6.32 -1.42
N GLN A 52 12.82 5.91 -2.42
CA GLN A 52 11.73 6.71 -2.95
C GLN A 52 10.54 6.67 -1.99
N ILE A 53 10.19 5.53 -1.41
CA ILE A 53 9.19 5.43 -0.34
C ILE A 53 9.86 5.05 0.98
N ARG A 54 9.31 5.50 2.11
CA ARG A 54 9.80 5.15 3.45
C ARG A 54 9.41 3.74 3.85
N GLY A 55 8.26 3.27 3.38
CA GLY A 55 7.78 1.92 3.66
C GLY A 55 6.44 1.62 3.00
N CYS A 56 6.01 0.38 3.11
CA CYS A 56 4.67 -0.05 2.73
C CYS A 56 4.19 -1.17 3.65
N ILE A 57 2.88 -1.27 3.81
CA ILE A 57 2.18 -2.29 4.57
C ILE A 57 1.19 -2.96 3.62
N PHE A 58 1.40 -4.24 3.33
CA PHE A 58 0.52 -5.00 2.46
C PHE A 58 -0.81 -5.29 3.15
N GLY A 59 -1.86 -5.45 2.36
CA GLY A 59 -3.20 -5.65 2.90
C GLY A 59 -3.34 -6.87 3.81
N GLU A 60 -2.56 -7.95 3.59
CA GLU A 60 -2.49 -9.10 4.49
C GLU A 60 -1.96 -8.78 5.89
N ASP A 61 -1.14 -7.73 6.01
CA ASP A 61 -0.49 -7.28 7.25
C ASP A 61 -1.17 -6.03 7.85
N TRP A 62 -2.14 -5.43 7.14
CA TRP A 62 -2.91 -4.26 7.60
C TRP A 62 -3.84 -4.63 8.76
N SER A 63 -3.26 -4.75 9.95
CA SER A 63 -3.91 -5.21 11.18
C SER A 63 -3.31 -4.54 12.41
N LYS A 64 -4.12 -4.32 13.45
CA LYS A 64 -3.64 -3.79 14.75
C LYS A 64 -2.64 -4.73 15.45
N SER A 65 -2.62 -6.02 15.08
CA SER A 65 -1.67 -7.00 15.61
C SER A 65 -0.28 -6.91 14.96
N ASP A 66 -0.16 -6.28 13.79
CA ASP A 66 1.13 -6.02 13.17
C ASP A 66 1.80 -4.80 13.82
N ALA A 67 3.07 -4.94 14.18
CA ALA A 67 3.79 -3.91 14.93
C ALA A 67 3.99 -2.63 14.11
N THR A 68 4.25 -2.76 12.81
CA THR A 68 4.46 -1.62 11.90
C THR A 68 3.16 -0.84 11.72
N THR A 69 2.07 -1.56 11.46
CA THR A 69 0.72 -1.01 11.37
C THR A 69 0.34 -0.33 12.68
N TRP A 70 0.59 -0.96 13.82
CA TRP A 70 0.28 -0.38 15.13
C TRP A 70 1.03 0.94 15.38
N GLN A 71 2.31 1.01 15.03
CA GLN A 71 3.08 2.26 15.10
C GLN A 71 2.49 3.34 14.19
N LEU A 72 2.13 3.00 12.95
CA LEU A 72 1.51 3.94 12.02
C LEU A 72 0.17 4.47 12.57
N LEU A 73 -0.70 3.59 13.10
CA LEU A 73 -1.99 3.97 13.69
C LEU A 73 -1.87 4.83 14.95
N ARG A 74 -0.71 4.87 15.60
CA ARG A 74 -0.44 5.79 16.72
C ARG A 74 -0.14 7.20 16.23
N VAL A 75 0.54 7.33 15.09
CA VAL A 75 0.86 8.61 14.45
C VAL A 75 -0.35 9.15 13.67
N HIS A 76 -1.13 8.25 13.08
CA HIS A 76 -2.33 8.54 12.26
C HIS A 76 -3.57 7.83 12.81
N PRO A 77 -4.16 8.29 13.94
CA PRO A 77 -5.33 7.65 14.56
C PRO A 77 -6.56 7.55 13.65
N GLU A 78 -6.70 8.45 12.68
CA GLU A 78 -7.77 8.50 11.67
C GLU A 78 -7.82 7.22 10.82
N LEU A 79 -6.71 6.52 10.65
CA LEU A 79 -6.66 5.26 9.89
C LEU A 79 -7.33 4.10 10.63
N LYS A 80 -7.65 4.24 11.92
CA LYS A 80 -8.37 3.20 12.68
C LYS A 80 -9.80 2.96 12.16
N SER A 81 -10.38 3.92 11.43
CA SER A 81 -11.68 3.79 10.76
C SER A 81 -11.58 3.28 9.32
N ASP A 82 -10.39 2.95 8.82
CA ASP A 82 -10.22 2.36 7.49
C ASP A 82 -10.96 1.03 7.38
N SER A 83 -11.77 0.88 6.33
CA SER A 83 -12.66 -0.27 6.14
C SER A 83 -11.94 -1.61 5.95
N ASP A 84 -10.67 -1.59 5.52
CA ASP A 84 -9.87 -2.79 5.28
C ASP A 84 -9.03 -3.20 6.50
N LEU A 85 -8.99 -2.40 7.57
CA LEU A 85 -8.18 -2.70 8.76
C LEU A 85 -8.63 -4.03 9.40
N GLY A 86 -7.72 -4.99 9.47
CA GLY A 86 -7.95 -6.34 9.98
C GLY A 86 -8.68 -7.28 9.01
N ARG A 87 -8.95 -6.86 7.76
CA ARG A 87 -9.65 -7.67 6.76
C ARG A 87 -8.73 -8.56 5.93
N ARG A 88 -7.41 -8.32 6.01
CA ARG A 88 -6.41 -9.03 5.21
C ARG A 88 -6.65 -8.89 3.70
N ASN A 89 -7.11 -7.72 3.25
CA ASN A 89 -7.43 -7.46 1.85
C ASN A 89 -6.15 -7.33 1.01
N GLN A 90 -5.66 -8.44 0.49
CA GLN A 90 -4.47 -8.53 -0.38
C GLN A 90 -4.55 -7.70 -1.69
N GLY A 91 -5.70 -7.08 -1.99
CA GLY A 91 -5.88 -6.17 -3.13
C GLY A 91 -5.52 -4.72 -2.83
N ILE A 92 -5.06 -4.42 -1.61
CA ILE A 92 -4.63 -3.08 -1.19
C ILE A 92 -3.19 -3.06 -0.70
N THR A 93 -2.60 -1.86 -0.67
CA THR A 93 -1.35 -1.59 0.05
C THR A 93 -1.40 -0.16 0.61
N VAL A 94 -0.93 0.02 1.85
CA VAL A 94 -0.73 1.35 2.46
C VAL A 94 0.74 1.73 2.32
N ILE A 95 1.02 2.85 1.68
CA ILE A 95 2.37 3.32 1.36
C ILE A 95 2.70 4.53 2.23
N VAL A 96 3.90 4.54 2.80
CA VAL A 96 4.47 5.65 3.56
C VAL A 96 5.46 6.39 2.66
N LEU A 97 5.14 7.64 2.34
CA LEU A 97 5.97 8.55 1.53
C LEU A 97 6.98 9.29 2.39
#